data_AF-X1J4F3-F1
#
_entry.id   AF-X1J4F3-F1
#
_cell.length_a   1.000
_cell.length_b   1.000
_cell.length_c   1.000
_cell.angle_alpha   90.00
_cell.angle_beta   90.00
_cell.angle_gamma   90.00
#
_symmetry.space_group_name_H-M   'P 1'
#
loop_
_entity.id
_entity.type
_entity.pdbx_description
1 polymer ?
#
loop_
_entity_poly.entity_id
_entity_poly.type
_entity_poly.pdbx_seq_one_letter_code
_entity_poly.pdbx_strand_id
1 'polypeptide(L)'
;EVKPDWQDPLEFIFDLLIEEQGDVPVVIPDFINLDDRYLQVILRHSITMFGSDGYALAPYGLLCKGTPHPRSYGTFPRILGRYVRQRRLFTWQEAVRKMTSLPAHFLGIRNRGAIKEGMYADVVIFDPKTVIDKATFSDPHQYPEGIEYVIVNGTIVIREREHTGALTEKMITLHKDFLMNQLNLARIKGNY
;
A
#
# COMPACT_ATOMS: atom_id res chain seq x y z
N GLU A 1 8.99 -20.41 12.29
CA GLU A 1 8.98 -21.71 13.01
C GLU A 1 7.78 -21.80 13.95
N VAL A 2 7.44 -23.00 14.44
CA VAL A 2 6.35 -23.20 15.40
C VAL A 2 6.95 -23.55 16.76
N LYS A 3 6.61 -22.79 17.81
CA LYS A 3 7.07 -23.06 19.18
C LYS A 3 6.68 -24.48 19.61
N PRO A 4 7.61 -25.33 20.07
CA PRO A 4 7.26 -26.59 20.70
C PRO A 4 6.45 -26.39 21.99
N ASP A 5 5.47 -27.26 22.27
CA ASP A 5 4.56 -27.10 23.42
C ASP A 5 5.29 -27.06 24.78
N TRP A 6 6.42 -27.74 24.89
CA TRP A 6 7.19 -27.92 26.12
C TRP A 6 8.19 -26.79 26.44
N GLN A 7 8.50 -25.92 25.47
CA GLN A 7 9.48 -24.85 25.65
C GLN A 7 8.84 -23.59 26.23
N ASP A 8 9.53 -22.89 27.13
CA ASP A 8 9.07 -21.59 27.62
C ASP A 8 8.97 -20.56 26.46
N PRO A 9 7.90 -19.75 26.35
CA PRO A 9 7.75 -18.79 25.27
C PRO A 9 8.87 -17.74 25.18
N LEU A 10 9.43 -17.29 26.29
CA LEU A 10 10.50 -16.29 26.28
C LEU A 10 11.81 -16.92 25.80
N GLU A 11 12.13 -18.12 26.28
CA GLU A 11 13.29 -18.90 25.80
C GLU A 11 13.20 -19.16 24.30
N PHE A 12 12.04 -19.58 23.79
CA PHE A 12 11.84 -19.77 22.35
C PHE A 12 12.06 -18.47 21.55
N ILE A 13 11.57 -17.33 22.05
CA ILE A 13 11.79 -16.04 21.39
C ILE A 13 13.28 -15.68 21.38
N PHE A 14 14.01 -15.89 22.48
CA PHE A 14 15.44 -15.61 22.53
C PHE A 14 16.23 -16.53 21.60
N ASP A 15 15.93 -17.83 21.59
CA ASP A 15 16.54 -18.79 20.69
C ASP A 15 16.30 -18.40 19.22
N LEU A 16 15.04 -18.09 18.88
CA LEU A 16 14.67 -17.65 17.53
C LEU A 16 15.39 -16.36 17.13
N LEU A 17 15.50 -15.39 18.04
CA LEU A 17 16.23 -14.15 17.79
C LEU A 17 17.73 -14.40 17.59
N ILE A 18 18.33 -15.35 18.32
CA ILE A 18 19.74 -15.70 18.16
C ILE A 18 19.96 -16.41 16.82
N GLU A 19 19.10 -17.38 16.49
CA GLU A 19 19.18 -18.18 15.26
C GLU A 19 19.01 -17.31 14.00
N GLU A 20 18.04 -16.41 14.02
CA GLU A 20 17.74 -15.48 12.92
C GLU A 20 18.58 -14.20 12.98
N GLN A 21 19.60 -14.13 13.85
CA GLN A 21 20.49 -12.98 14.00
C GLN A 21 19.76 -11.63 14.24
N GLY A 22 18.62 -11.70 14.92
CA GLY A 22 17.74 -10.57 15.20
C GLY A 22 16.81 -10.15 14.06
N ASP A 23 16.81 -10.85 12.92
CA ASP A 23 15.93 -10.56 11.77
C ASP A 23 14.60 -11.33 11.85
N VAL A 24 13.93 -11.23 13.00
CA VAL A 24 12.64 -11.89 13.24
C VAL A 24 11.50 -10.88 13.06
N PRO A 25 10.69 -10.97 11.99
CA PRO A 25 9.54 -10.09 11.81
C PRO A 25 8.44 -10.42 12.82
N VAL A 26 8.02 -9.41 13.58
CA VAL A 26 6.89 -9.54 14.51
C VAL A 26 5.59 -9.15 13.82
N VAL A 27 4.63 -10.08 13.80
CA VAL A 27 3.26 -9.79 13.41
C VAL A 27 2.45 -9.55 14.69
N ILE A 28 1.94 -8.34 14.87
CA ILE A 28 1.04 -8.00 15.99
C ILE A 28 -0.39 -7.99 15.45
N PRO A 29 -1.15 -9.09 15.55
CA PRO A 29 -2.51 -9.16 15.03
C PRO A 29 -3.47 -8.20 15.73
N ASP A 30 -3.20 -7.85 17.00
CA ASP A 30 -4.14 -7.13 17.86
C ASP A 30 -4.29 -5.64 17.53
N PHE A 31 -3.35 -5.02 16.80
CA PHE A 31 -3.55 -3.65 16.28
C PHE A 31 -4.62 -3.58 15.18
N ILE A 32 -4.93 -4.71 14.53
CA ILE A 32 -5.95 -4.83 13.47
C ILE A 32 -7.26 -5.43 14.01
N ASN A 33 -7.22 -6.18 15.12
CA ASN A 33 -8.40 -6.65 15.86
C ASN A 33 -8.93 -5.63 16.89
N LEU A 34 -8.23 -4.51 17.11
CA LEU A 34 -8.84 -3.33 17.71
C LEU A 34 -10.08 -2.99 16.92
N ASP A 35 -11.19 -2.88 17.63
CA ASP A 35 -12.48 -2.45 17.13
C ASP A 35 -12.33 -1.50 15.92
N ASP A 36 -12.75 -1.99 14.74
CA ASP A 36 -12.62 -1.32 13.45
C ASP A 36 -13.09 0.14 13.50
N ARG A 37 -13.86 0.55 14.52
CA ARG A 37 -14.25 1.93 14.81
C ARG A 37 -13.09 2.92 14.82
N TYR A 38 -11.95 2.63 15.46
CA TYR A 38 -10.83 3.59 15.50
C TYR A 38 -10.21 3.77 14.13
N LEU A 39 -9.99 2.66 13.42
CA LEU A 39 -9.51 2.68 12.05
C LEU A 39 -10.49 3.43 11.14
N GLN A 40 -11.80 3.21 11.29
CA GLN A 40 -12.83 3.94 10.53
C GLN A 40 -12.78 5.45 10.78
N VAL A 41 -12.56 5.89 12.02
CA VAL A 41 -12.40 7.32 12.35
C VAL A 41 -11.21 7.90 11.59
N ILE A 42 -10.06 7.23 11.63
CA ILE A 42 -8.84 7.68 10.92
C ILE A 42 -9.09 7.70 9.42
N LEU A 43 -9.62 6.62 8.85
CA LEU A 43 -9.80 6.51 7.40
C LEU A 43 -10.82 7.53 6.86
N ARG A 44 -11.86 7.87 7.62
CA ARG A 44 -12.88 8.89 7.27
C ARG A 44 -12.35 10.32 7.34
N HIS A 45 -11.26 10.57 8.05
CA HIS A 45 -10.71 11.92 8.12
C HIS A 45 -10.25 12.40 6.73
N SER A 46 -10.61 13.62 6.34
CA SER A 46 -10.47 14.12 4.95
C SER A 46 -9.02 14.18 4.43
N ILE A 47 -8.05 14.27 5.35
CA ILE A 47 -6.61 14.34 5.05
C ILE A 47 -5.93 12.97 5.00
N THR A 48 -6.61 11.89 5.42
CA THR A 48 -6.00 10.56 5.44
C THR A 48 -5.78 10.05 4.02
N MET A 49 -4.54 9.68 3.74
CA MET A 49 -4.09 9.03 2.50
C MET A 49 -3.83 7.55 2.76
N PHE A 50 -3.95 6.73 1.71
CA PHE A 50 -3.69 5.30 1.82
C PHE A 50 -2.25 4.97 1.42
N GLY A 51 -1.56 4.21 2.27
CA GLY A 51 -0.25 3.62 2.00
C GLY A 51 -0.27 2.16 2.41
N SER A 52 0.39 1.30 1.63
CA SER A 52 0.44 -0.13 1.91
C SER A 52 1.35 -0.48 3.07
N ASP A 53 2.44 0.27 3.27
CA ASP A 53 3.54 -0.10 4.18
C ASP A 53 4.05 -1.52 3.88
N GLY A 54 3.94 -1.92 2.61
CA GLY A 54 4.25 -3.27 2.14
C GLY A 54 5.72 -3.45 1.78
N TYR A 55 6.18 -4.69 1.83
CA TYR A 55 7.49 -5.06 1.33
C TYR A 55 7.42 -5.34 -0.18
N ALA A 56 8.50 -5.03 -0.91
CA ALA A 56 8.63 -5.32 -2.34
C ALA A 56 9.12 -6.77 -2.57
N LEU A 57 8.41 -7.75 -1.99
CA LEU A 57 8.66 -9.18 -2.21
C LEU A 57 7.77 -9.69 -3.35
N ALA A 58 8.34 -10.47 -4.25
CA ALA A 58 7.63 -11.08 -5.38
C ALA A 58 7.39 -12.57 -5.11
N PRO A 59 6.34 -13.22 -5.66
CA PRO A 59 6.14 -14.66 -5.47
C PRO A 59 7.14 -15.51 -6.28
N TYR A 60 8.10 -14.89 -6.96
CA TYR A 60 9.07 -15.52 -7.85
C TYR A 60 10.42 -14.81 -7.81
N GLY A 61 11.45 -15.47 -8.35
CA GLY A 61 12.79 -14.90 -8.51
C GLY A 61 13.51 -14.64 -7.19
N LEU A 62 14.50 -13.75 -7.21
CA LEU A 62 15.35 -13.48 -6.04
C LEU A 62 14.60 -12.85 -4.86
N LEU A 63 13.44 -12.24 -5.13
CA LEU A 63 12.61 -11.55 -4.14
C LEU A 63 11.51 -12.44 -3.54
N CYS A 64 11.55 -13.76 -3.76
CA CYS A 64 10.57 -14.71 -3.22
C CYS A 64 10.83 -15.17 -1.79
N LYS A 65 11.97 -14.78 -1.21
CA LYS A 65 12.30 -15.14 0.16
C LYS A 65 11.57 -14.24 1.15
N GLY A 66 10.90 -14.85 2.13
CA GLY A 66 10.21 -14.18 3.21
C GLY A 66 8.69 -14.32 3.13
N THR A 67 8.02 -14.00 4.23
CA THR A 67 6.55 -14.02 4.33
C THR A 67 6.07 -12.59 4.56
N PRO A 68 5.68 -11.83 3.52
CA PRO A 68 5.28 -10.45 3.69
C PRO A 68 3.96 -10.34 4.45
N HIS A 69 3.74 -9.22 5.13
CA HIS A 69 2.40 -8.88 5.60
C HIS A 69 1.44 -8.76 4.39
N PRO A 70 0.18 -9.27 4.46
CA PRO A 70 -0.76 -9.28 3.34
C PRO A 70 -1.08 -7.89 2.75
N ARG A 71 -0.81 -6.84 3.52
CA ARG A 71 -0.89 -5.43 3.07
C ARG A 71 -0.07 -5.15 1.81
N SER A 72 1.02 -5.90 1.60
CA SER A 72 1.92 -5.76 0.45
C SER A 72 1.21 -6.04 -0.89
N TYR A 73 0.22 -6.94 -0.89
CA TYR A 73 -0.54 -7.34 -2.08
C TYR A 73 -1.98 -6.80 -2.07
N GLY A 74 -2.55 -6.57 -0.87
CA GLY A 74 -3.98 -6.40 -0.71
C GLY A 74 -4.48 -4.99 -0.40
N THR A 75 -3.62 -4.00 -0.08
CA THR A 75 -4.09 -2.74 0.55
C THR A 75 -5.16 -2.00 -0.26
N PHE A 76 -4.86 -1.63 -1.51
CA PHE A 76 -5.81 -0.87 -2.33
C PHE A 76 -7.05 -1.69 -2.74
N PRO A 77 -6.92 -2.95 -3.19
CA PRO A 77 -8.07 -3.84 -3.43
C PRO A 77 -8.96 -4.05 -2.20
N ARG A 78 -8.38 -4.14 -1.00
CA ARG A 78 -9.12 -4.25 0.27
C ARG A 78 -9.95 -2.99 0.53
N ILE A 79 -9.38 -1.82 0.32
CA ILE A 79 -10.09 -0.55 0.47
C ILE A 79 -11.28 -0.51 -0.50
N LEU A 80 -11.07 -0.79 -1.78
CA LEU A 80 -12.12 -0.75 -2.80
C LEU A 80 -13.20 -1.84 -2.58
N GLY A 81 -12.79 -3.08 -2.34
CA GLY A 81 -13.68 -4.22 -2.18
C GLY A 81 -14.39 -4.26 -0.82
N ARG A 82 -13.62 -4.21 0.27
CA ARG A 82 -14.19 -4.34 1.62
C ARG A 82 -14.72 -3.01 2.14
N TYR A 83 -13.94 -1.95 2.05
CA TYR A 83 -14.31 -0.69 2.71
C TYR A 83 -15.29 0.15 1.90
N VAL A 84 -15.13 0.22 0.57
CA VAL A 84 -16.07 0.94 -0.30
C VAL A 84 -17.28 0.07 -0.65
N ARG A 85 -17.10 -1.05 -1.36
CA ARG A 85 -18.23 -1.86 -1.86
C ARG A 85 -19.02 -2.53 -0.73
N GLN A 86 -18.37 -3.31 0.13
CA GLN A 86 -19.08 -4.13 1.13
C GLN A 86 -19.56 -3.31 2.34
N ARG A 87 -18.67 -2.50 2.93
CA ARG A 87 -18.95 -1.78 4.18
C ARG A 87 -19.43 -0.34 4.00
N ARG A 88 -19.34 0.22 2.78
CA ARG A 88 -19.79 1.59 2.44
C ARG A 88 -19.21 2.65 3.38
N LEU A 89 -17.93 2.51 3.74
CA LEU A 89 -17.23 3.45 4.63
C LEU A 89 -16.89 4.78 3.93
N PHE A 90 -16.70 4.74 2.60
CA PHE A 90 -16.39 5.88 1.76
C PHE A 90 -17.21 5.79 0.46
N THR A 91 -17.32 6.91 -0.25
CA THR A 91 -17.71 6.88 -1.66
C THR A 91 -16.55 6.37 -2.52
N TRP A 92 -16.84 5.86 -3.72
CA TRP A 92 -15.80 5.49 -4.68
C TRP A 92 -14.87 6.67 -5.00
N GLN A 93 -15.44 7.86 -5.20
CA GLN A 93 -14.71 9.09 -5.52
C GLN A 93 -13.77 9.50 -4.38
N GLU A 94 -14.23 9.41 -3.14
CA GLU A 94 -13.41 9.72 -1.97
C GLU A 94 -12.25 8.72 -1.82
N ALA A 95 -12.53 7.42 -1.96
CA ALA A 95 -11.49 6.40 -1.89
C ALA A 95 -10.44 6.60 -3.00
N VAL A 96 -10.88 6.83 -4.24
CA VAL A 96 -9.98 7.12 -5.37
C VAL A 96 -9.15 8.36 -5.08
N ARG A 97 -9.77 9.48 -4.65
CA ARG A 97 -9.04 10.71 -4.27
C ARG A 97 -7.94 10.43 -3.23
N LYS A 98 -8.23 9.64 -2.19
CA LYS A 98 -7.30 9.31 -1.10
C LYS A 98 -6.12 8.41 -1.52
N MET A 99 -6.20 7.76 -2.68
CA MET A 99 -5.10 6.98 -3.28
C MET A 99 -4.50 7.61 -4.55
N THR A 100 -5.02 8.74 -5.05
CA THR A 100 -4.54 9.39 -6.28
C THR A 100 -4.22 10.88 -6.09
N SER A 101 -5.21 11.75 -6.20
CA SER A 101 -5.00 13.20 -6.25
C SER A 101 -4.55 13.79 -4.91
N LEU A 102 -5.02 13.23 -3.78
CA LEU A 102 -4.59 13.67 -2.47
C LEU A 102 -3.09 13.42 -2.22
N PRO A 103 -2.56 12.19 -2.40
CA PRO A 103 -1.11 11.97 -2.28
C PRO A 103 -0.29 12.71 -3.33
N ALA A 104 -0.75 12.81 -4.58
CA ALA A 104 -0.06 13.59 -5.59
C ALA A 104 0.07 15.08 -5.19
N HIS A 105 -1.01 15.66 -4.66
CA HIS A 105 -1.00 17.03 -4.16
C HIS A 105 -0.09 17.20 -2.93
N PHE A 106 -0.24 16.32 -1.93
CA PHE A 106 0.49 16.40 -0.68
C PHE A 106 2.01 16.23 -0.89
N LEU A 107 2.41 15.34 -1.79
CA LEU A 107 3.81 15.10 -2.13
C LEU A 107 4.36 16.04 -3.22
N GLY A 108 3.55 16.97 -3.74
CA GLY A 108 3.99 17.89 -4.79
C GLY A 108 4.29 17.23 -6.14
N ILE A 109 3.70 16.06 -6.41
CA ILE A 109 3.86 15.33 -7.67
C ILE A 109 2.97 15.99 -8.73
N ARG A 110 3.61 16.74 -9.63
CA ARG A 110 2.92 17.46 -10.71
C ARG A 110 2.46 16.49 -11.82
N ASN A 111 1.36 16.85 -12.47
CA ASN A 111 0.81 16.16 -13.65
C ASN A 111 0.46 14.67 -13.42
N ARG A 112 0.24 14.24 -12.17
CA ARG A 112 -0.21 12.88 -11.80
C ARG A 112 -1.35 12.91 -10.78
N GLY A 113 -2.05 11.78 -10.63
CA GLY A 113 -3.10 11.61 -9.62
C GLY A 113 -4.51 12.06 -10.04
N ALA A 114 -4.71 12.52 -11.28
CA ALA A 114 -6.02 12.82 -11.84
C ALA A 114 -6.07 12.51 -13.33
N ILE A 115 -7.29 12.28 -13.85
CA ILE A 115 -7.55 12.06 -15.27
C ILE A 115 -7.91 13.42 -15.89
N LYS A 116 -6.95 14.03 -16.58
CA LYS A 116 -7.10 15.30 -17.29
C LYS A 116 -6.12 15.37 -18.44
N GLU A 117 -6.49 16.07 -19.51
CA GLU A 117 -5.57 16.39 -20.60
C GLU A 117 -4.28 17.04 -20.09
N GLY A 118 -3.15 16.64 -20.67
CA GLY A 118 -1.81 17.09 -20.29
C GLY A 118 -1.19 16.40 -19.07
N MET A 119 -1.91 15.47 -18.41
CA MET A 119 -1.37 14.66 -17.32
C MET A 119 -0.74 13.36 -17.83
N TYR A 120 0.14 12.75 -17.03
CA TYR A 120 0.67 11.42 -17.31
C TYR A 120 -0.47 10.39 -17.30
N ALA A 121 -0.43 9.46 -18.26
CA ALA A 121 -1.39 8.37 -18.36
C ALA A 121 -1.05 7.24 -17.37
N ASP A 122 -1.25 7.52 -16.08
CA ASP A 122 -1.23 6.53 -15.01
C ASP A 122 -2.67 6.14 -14.67
N VAL A 123 -3.11 5.00 -15.15
CA VAL A 123 -4.52 4.60 -15.13
C VAL A 123 -4.65 3.15 -14.66
N VAL A 124 -5.61 2.90 -13.78
CA VAL A 124 -6.01 1.56 -13.35
C VAL A 124 -7.44 1.31 -13.81
N ILE A 125 -7.65 0.20 -14.50
CA ILE A 125 -8.97 -0.30 -14.90
C ILE A 125 -9.30 -1.49 -14.00
N PHE A 126 -10.39 -1.38 -13.26
CA PHE A 126 -10.84 -2.40 -12.33
C PHE A 126 -12.36 -2.54 -12.38
N ASP A 127 -12.85 -3.74 -12.10
CA ASP A 127 -14.28 -4.01 -11.99
C ASP A 127 -14.77 -3.70 -10.56
N PRO A 128 -15.63 -2.69 -10.38
CA PRO A 128 -16.13 -2.32 -9.06
C PRO A 128 -16.92 -3.45 -8.38
N LYS A 129 -17.48 -4.40 -9.13
CA LYS A 129 -18.26 -5.52 -8.58
C LYS A 129 -17.40 -6.63 -8.00
N THR A 130 -16.19 -6.82 -8.52
CA THR A 130 -15.33 -7.96 -8.19
C THR A 130 -14.05 -7.58 -7.45
N VAL A 131 -13.57 -6.34 -7.56
CA VAL A 131 -12.30 -5.91 -6.92
C VAL A 131 -12.21 -6.30 -5.44
N ILE A 132 -11.16 -7.04 -5.04
CA ILE A 132 -10.97 -7.53 -3.66
C ILE A 132 -9.52 -7.99 -3.41
N ASP A 133 -9.06 -7.89 -2.16
CA ASP A 133 -7.82 -8.48 -1.68
C ASP A 133 -7.95 -9.99 -1.43
N LYS A 134 -6.95 -10.76 -1.88
CA LYS A 134 -6.86 -12.21 -1.64
C LYS A 134 -5.78 -12.59 -0.63
N ALA A 135 -4.78 -11.74 -0.46
CA ALA A 135 -3.68 -11.98 0.48
C ALA A 135 -4.18 -12.10 1.93
N THR A 136 -3.72 -13.15 2.60
CA THR A 136 -4.00 -13.44 4.01
C THR A 136 -2.70 -13.54 4.79
N PHE A 137 -2.75 -13.62 6.12
CA PHE A 137 -1.54 -13.82 6.93
C PHE A 137 -0.89 -15.19 6.67
N SER A 138 -1.70 -16.23 6.45
CA SER A 138 -1.22 -17.58 6.17
C SER A 138 -0.76 -17.76 4.71
N ASP A 139 -1.30 -16.96 3.80
CA ASP A 139 -0.99 -17.00 2.37
C ASP A 139 -0.95 -15.57 1.81
N PRO A 140 0.17 -14.85 2.00
CA PRO A 140 0.25 -13.42 1.69
C PRO A 140 0.61 -13.13 0.23
N HIS A 141 1.14 -14.10 -0.51
CA HIS A 141 1.59 -13.95 -1.90
C HIS A 141 0.46 -14.10 -2.93
N GLN A 142 -0.70 -13.53 -2.62
CA GLN A 142 -1.90 -13.64 -3.45
C GLN A 142 -2.23 -12.32 -4.12
N TYR A 143 -2.20 -12.31 -5.45
CA TYR A 143 -2.62 -11.17 -6.23
C TYR A 143 -4.12 -10.90 -6.06
N PRO A 144 -4.55 -9.62 -6.12
CA PRO A 144 -5.95 -9.27 -5.98
C PRO A 144 -6.76 -9.65 -7.22
N GLU A 145 -8.07 -9.75 -7.03
CA GLU A 145 -9.02 -9.93 -8.12
C GLU A 145 -9.61 -8.58 -8.57
N GLY A 146 -10.14 -8.54 -9.79
CA GLY A 146 -10.90 -7.41 -10.32
C GLY A 146 -10.07 -6.23 -10.81
N ILE A 147 -8.73 -6.31 -10.84
CA ILE A 147 -7.87 -5.33 -11.55
C ILE A 147 -7.50 -5.92 -12.90
N GLU A 148 -7.94 -5.28 -13.98
CA GLU A 148 -7.83 -5.82 -15.34
C GLU A 148 -6.64 -5.22 -16.09
N TYR A 149 -6.46 -3.90 -15.99
CA TYR A 149 -5.34 -3.20 -16.61
C TYR A 149 -4.71 -2.21 -15.66
N VAL A 150 -3.38 -2.11 -15.75
CA VAL A 150 -2.61 -1.03 -15.15
C VAL A 150 -1.75 -0.43 -16.25
N ILE A 151 -1.86 0.89 -16.39
CA ILE A 151 -1.16 1.68 -17.38
C ILE A 151 -0.28 2.66 -16.60
N VAL A 152 1.00 2.70 -16.93
CA VAL A 152 1.98 3.62 -16.32
C VAL A 152 2.62 4.39 -17.45
N ASN A 153 2.60 5.73 -17.37
CA ASN A 153 3.13 6.60 -18.42
C ASN A 153 2.60 6.27 -19.83
N GLY A 154 1.36 5.78 -19.95
CA GLY A 154 0.74 5.38 -21.22
C GLY A 154 1.09 3.97 -21.72
N THR A 155 1.91 3.21 -20.98
CA THR A 155 2.24 1.82 -21.32
C THR A 155 1.49 0.85 -20.43
N ILE A 156 0.89 -0.19 -21.03
CA ILE A 156 0.22 -1.25 -20.28
C ILE A 156 1.27 -2.12 -19.59
N VAL A 157 1.33 -2.05 -18.25
CA VAL A 157 2.24 -2.85 -17.40
C VAL A 157 1.56 -4.08 -16.82
N ILE A 158 0.23 -4.02 -16.60
CA ILE A 158 -0.60 -5.19 -16.28
C ILE A 158 -1.69 -5.32 -17.35
N ARG A 159 -1.82 -6.53 -17.91
CA ARG A 159 -2.88 -6.91 -18.86
C ARG A 159 -3.49 -8.22 -18.40
N GLU A 160 -4.81 -8.26 -18.24
CA GLU A 160 -5.55 -9.48 -17.89
C GLU A 160 -4.97 -10.18 -16.64
N ARG A 161 -4.56 -9.37 -15.65
CA ARG A 161 -3.92 -9.79 -14.38
C ARG A 161 -2.47 -10.27 -14.47
N GLU A 162 -1.86 -10.23 -15.65
CA GLU A 162 -0.44 -10.58 -15.83
C GLU A 162 0.43 -9.36 -16.08
N HIS A 163 1.64 -9.38 -15.52
CA HIS A 163 2.63 -8.34 -15.77
C HIS A 163 3.24 -8.51 -17.16
N THR A 164 3.25 -7.44 -17.97
CA THR A 164 3.68 -7.49 -19.38
C THR A 164 5.21 -7.53 -19.53
N GLY A 165 5.95 -7.29 -18.45
CA GLY A 165 7.41 -7.15 -18.45
C GLY A 165 7.90 -5.75 -18.82
N ALA A 166 6.99 -4.83 -19.17
CA ALA A 166 7.34 -3.45 -19.46
C ALA A 166 7.82 -2.72 -18.19
N LEU A 167 9.01 -2.13 -18.26
CA LEU A 167 9.60 -1.29 -17.20
C LEU A 167 9.62 0.15 -17.71
N THR A 168 8.57 0.91 -17.40
CA THR A 168 8.35 2.27 -17.94
C THR A 168 8.34 3.34 -16.87
N GLU A 169 8.74 2.97 -15.67
CA GLU A 169 8.80 3.84 -14.51
C GLU A 169 9.85 4.94 -14.73
N LYS A 170 9.54 6.12 -14.23
CA LYS A 170 10.49 7.24 -14.19
C LYS A 170 10.68 7.66 -12.75
N MET A 171 11.92 8.03 -12.41
CA MET A 171 12.19 8.68 -11.14
C MET A 171 11.37 9.97 -11.05
N ILE A 172 10.58 10.10 -9.98
CA ILE A 172 9.80 11.32 -9.72
C ILE A 172 10.71 12.27 -8.93
N THR A 173 11.10 13.37 -9.55
CA THR A 173 11.80 14.45 -8.86
C THR A 173 10.80 15.45 -8.30
N LEU A 174 10.93 15.76 -7.01
CA LEU A 174 10.17 16.84 -6.39
C LEU A 174 10.48 18.16 -7.11
N HIS A 175 9.44 18.91 -7.43
CA HIS A 175 9.63 20.17 -8.12
C HIS A 175 10.33 21.19 -7.19
N LYS A 176 11.29 21.96 -7.73
CA LYS A 176 12.09 22.92 -6.94
C LYS A 176 11.22 23.89 -6.14
N ASP A 177 10.15 24.40 -6.71
CA ASP A 177 9.24 25.31 -5.99
C ASP A 177 8.57 24.65 -4.78
N PHE A 178 8.23 23.36 -4.86
CA PHE A 178 7.64 22.62 -3.75
C PHE A 178 8.64 22.46 -2.60
N LEU A 179 9.88 22.09 -2.93
CA LEU A 179 10.98 22.00 -1.97
C LEU A 179 11.27 23.34 -1.30
N MET A 180 11.33 24.43 -2.08
CA MET A 180 11.58 25.77 -1.55
C MET A 180 10.44 26.26 -0.65
N ASN A 181 9.20 25.91 -0.96
CA ASN A 181 8.05 26.28 -0.14
C ASN A 181 8.03 25.51 1.20
N GLN A 182 8.36 24.22 1.20
CA GLN A 182 8.50 23.42 2.44
C GLN A 182 9.67 23.91 3.31
N LEU A 183 10.81 24.24 2.69
CA LEU A 183 11.98 24.78 3.39
C LEU A 183 11.69 26.16 4.01
N ASN A 184 10.93 27.01 3.32
CA ASN A 184 10.51 28.29 3.86
C ASN A 184 9.53 28.13 5.03
N LEU A 185 8.57 27.20 4.94
CA LEU A 185 7.66 26.87 6.06
C LEU A 185 8.42 26.30 7.28
N ALA A 186 9.43 25.45 7.05
CA ALA A 186 10.29 24.93 8.12
C ALA A 186 11.14 26.04 8.77
N ARG A 187 11.66 26.99 7.99
CA ARG A 187 12.37 28.18 8.50
C ARG A 187 11.47 29.11 9.31
N ILE A 188 10.21 29.28 8.92
CA ILE A 188 9.24 30.09 9.67
C ILE A 188 8.87 29.42 11.00
N LYS A 189 8.85 28.08 11.05
CA LYS A 189 8.55 27.31 12.27
C LYS A 189 9.76 27.05 13.18
N GLY A 190 10.97 27.33 12.72
CA GLY A 190 12.23 27.16 13.46
C GLY A 190 12.70 28.39 14.24
N ASN A 191 11.90 29.45 14.32
CA ASN A 191 12.16 30.61 15.18
C ASN A 191 11.37 30.45 16.48
N TYR A 192 11.89 29.62 17.40
CA TYR A 192 11.64 29.68 18.83
C TYR A 192 12.98 29.51 19.55
#